data_AF-A0A2H0KEY6-F1
#
_entry.id   AF-A0A2H0KEY6-F1
#
_cell.length_a   1.000
_cell.length_b   1.000
_cell.length_c   1.000
_cell.angle_alpha   90.00
_cell.angle_beta   90.00
_cell.angle_gamma   90.00
#
_symmetry.space_group_name_H-M   'P 1'
#
loop_
_entity.id
_entity.type
_entity.pdbx_description
1 polymer ?
#
loop_
_entity_poly.entity_id
_entity_poly.type
_entity_poly.pdbx_seq_one_letter_code
_entity_poly.pdbx_strand_id
1 'polypeptide(L)'
;MLGKTKVNLFPKTGFENTNAGKLLNWATSTGRWIVVLTEFVVICAFLSRFYFDTKLSNLFDSLRQKKAMVSSMADFEQEFLLVQEKAKLIKGILAEEQRPSVIVNQVSQLIPLDVTFNAIQIEKSNLRISGNSLSEQGISLLLTGIKRQPNFSQISLGTISQKEFAPGINFEISAVFKK
;
A
#
# COMPACT_ATOMS: atom_id res chain seq x y z
N MET A 1 -53.36 -53.57 78.46
CA MET A 1 -53.04 -52.48 79.40
C MET A 1 -51.72 -51.82 78.97
N LEU A 2 -51.74 -50.50 79.00
CA LEU A 2 -50.77 -49.47 78.61
C LEU A 2 -49.28 -49.85 78.41
N GLY A 3 -48.75 -49.42 77.26
CA GLY A 3 -47.33 -49.49 76.90
C GLY A 3 -46.45 -48.59 77.77
N LYS A 4 -45.36 -49.16 78.28
CA LYS A 4 -44.36 -48.44 79.08
C LYS A 4 -43.32 -47.81 78.14
N THR A 5 -43.35 -46.49 78.05
CA THR A 5 -42.31 -45.68 77.41
C THR A 5 -41.00 -45.84 78.17
N LYS A 6 -39.96 -46.38 77.52
CA LYS A 6 -38.60 -46.44 78.08
C LYS A 6 -38.00 -45.03 78.03
N VAL A 7 -38.15 -44.26 79.11
CA VAL A 7 -37.49 -42.96 79.27
C VAL A 7 -36.02 -43.22 79.55
N ASN A 8 -35.16 -42.82 78.61
CA ASN A 8 -33.71 -42.91 78.74
C ASN A 8 -33.22 -41.73 79.60
N LEU A 9 -32.72 -42.01 80.81
CA LEU A 9 -32.37 -41.03 81.84
C LEU A 9 -30.85 -40.74 81.92
N PHE A 10 -30.07 -41.13 80.93
CA PHE A 10 -28.67 -40.70 80.86
C PHE A 10 -28.58 -39.26 80.34
N PRO A 11 -27.93 -38.33 81.06
CA PRO A 11 -27.69 -37.00 80.54
C PRO A 11 -26.77 -37.14 79.31
N LYS A 12 -27.33 -36.95 78.12
CA LYS A 12 -26.53 -36.69 76.94
C LYS A 12 -25.81 -35.36 77.18
N THR A 13 -24.55 -35.49 77.57
CA THR A 13 -23.42 -34.70 77.04
C THR A 13 -23.37 -33.22 77.45
N GLY A 14 -22.70 -32.97 78.60
CA GLY A 14 -22.33 -31.62 79.04
C GLY A 14 -21.35 -30.89 78.10
N PHE A 15 -20.56 -31.63 77.32
CA PHE A 15 -19.61 -31.03 76.37
C PHE A 15 -20.26 -30.58 75.06
N GLU A 16 -21.31 -31.28 74.60
CA GLU A 16 -22.01 -31.00 73.34
C GLU A 16 -22.90 -29.74 73.43
N ASN A 17 -23.30 -29.34 74.63
CA ASN A 17 -24.04 -28.11 74.88
C ASN A 17 -23.17 -26.88 75.16
N THR A 18 -21.87 -27.08 75.37
CA THR A 18 -20.91 -25.98 75.56
C THR A 18 -20.61 -25.28 74.22
N ASN A 19 -20.36 -23.97 74.22
CA ASN A 19 -20.09 -23.18 73.01
C ASN A 19 -18.95 -23.76 72.15
N ALA A 20 -17.92 -24.34 72.78
CA ALA A 20 -16.83 -25.03 72.10
C ALA A 20 -17.26 -26.35 71.43
N GLY A 21 -18.14 -27.15 72.07
CA GLY A 21 -18.67 -28.39 71.49
C GLY A 21 -19.60 -28.15 70.31
N LYS A 22 -20.42 -27.08 70.37
CA LYS A 22 -21.25 -26.63 69.23
C LYS A 22 -20.40 -26.16 68.06
N LEU A 23 -19.31 -25.42 68.31
CA LEU A 23 -18.36 -25.00 67.27
C LEU A 23 -17.67 -26.22 66.63
N LEU A 24 -17.26 -27.21 67.41
CA LEU A 24 -16.62 -28.43 66.89
C LEU A 24 -17.58 -29.26 66.04
N ASN A 25 -18.83 -29.42 66.49
CA ASN A 25 -19.88 -30.09 65.72
C ASN A 25 -20.22 -29.33 64.43
N TRP A 26 -20.24 -27.99 64.48
CA TRP A 26 -20.43 -27.16 63.29
C TRP A 26 -19.25 -27.25 62.32
N ALA A 27 -18.00 -27.18 62.82
CA ALA A 27 -16.79 -27.29 62.00
C ALA A 27 -16.71 -28.65 61.29
N THR A 28 -17.09 -29.73 61.99
CA THR A 28 -17.05 -31.09 61.44
C THR A 28 -18.21 -31.36 60.47
N SER A 29 -19.38 -30.74 60.69
CA SER A 29 -20.55 -30.88 59.82
C SER A 29 -20.51 -29.89 58.65
N THR A 30 -20.73 -28.60 58.93
CA THR A 30 -20.83 -27.53 57.93
C THR A 30 -19.46 -27.02 57.50
N GLY A 31 -18.52 -26.87 58.44
CA GLY A 31 -17.17 -26.38 58.14
C GLY A 31 -16.43 -27.26 57.12
N ARG A 32 -16.56 -28.58 57.22
CA ARG A 32 -15.98 -29.53 56.25
C ARG A 32 -16.46 -29.27 54.81
N TRP A 33 -17.74 -29.00 54.61
CA TRP A 33 -18.28 -28.69 53.28
C TRP A 33 -17.74 -27.37 52.74
N ILE A 34 -17.59 -26.35 53.60
CA ILE A 34 -17.00 -25.07 53.21
C ILE A 34 -15.55 -25.25 52.78
N VAL A 35 -14.74 -25.99 53.56
CA VAL A 35 -13.33 -26.26 53.22
C VAL A 35 -13.20 -26.97 51.88
N VAL A 36 -13.94 -28.06 51.67
CA VAL A 36 -13.91 -28.81 50.40
C VAL A 36 -14.34 -27.94 49.22
N LEU A 37 -15.35 -27.07 49.39
CA LEU A 37 -15.77 -26.15 48.34
C LEU A 37 -14.69 -25.12 48.03
N THR A 38 -14.04 -24.56 49.04
CA THR A 38 -12.95 -23.61 48.83
C THR A 38 -11.73 -24.25 48.18
N GLU A 39 -11.38 -25.50 48.56
CA GLU A 39 -10.30 -26.26 47.93
C GLU A 39 -10.61 -26.55 46.47
N PHE A 40 -11.86 -26.90 46.15
CA PHE A 40 -12.30 -27.09 44.77
C PHE A 40 -12.15 -25.80 43.94
N VAL A 41 -12.56 -24.65 44.48
CA VAL A 41 -12.40 -23.35 43.81
C VAL A 41 -10.93 -23.03 43.57
N VAL A 42 -10.06 -23.29 44.54
CA VAL A 42 -8.61 -23.08 44.41
C VAL A 42 -8.03 -23.97 43.31
N ILE A 43 -8.41 -25.25 43.26
CA ILE A 43 -7.96 -26.17 42.19
C ILE A 43 -8.44 -25.68 40.82
N CYS A 44 -9.69 -25.23 40.70
CA CYS A 44 -10.20 -24.65 39.45
C CYS A 44 -9.41 -23.40 39.03
N ALA A 45 -9.03 -22.54 39.98
CA ALA A 45 -8.21 -21.36 39.71
C ALA A 45 -6.80 -21.76 39.22
N PHE A 46 -6.18 -22.78 39.82
CA PHE A 46 -4.90 -23.32 39.37
C PHE A 46 -4.99 -23.91 37.95
N LEU A 47 -6.02 -24.71 37.64
CA LEU A 47 -6.23 -25.27 36.30
C LEU A 47 -6.44 -24.17 35.26
N SER A 48 -7.24 -23.16 35.60
CA SER A 48 -7.48 -22.01 34.73
C SER A 48 -6.18 -21.27 34.42
N ARG A 49 -5.33 -21.06 35.43
CA ARG A 49 -4.00 -20.47 35.25
C ARG A 49 -3.16 -21.26 34.25
N PHE A 50 -3.04 -22.57 34.40
CA PHE A 50 -2.26 -23.41 33.47
C PHE A 50 -2.81 -23.37 32.04
N TYR A 51 -4.14 -23.36 31.88
CA TYR A 51 -4.78 -23.25 30.57
C TYR A 51 -4.44 -21.92 29.88
N PHE A 52 -4.54 -20.81 30.61
CA PHE A 52 -4.21 -19.49 30.07
C PHE A 52 -2.72 -19.34 29.77
N ASP A 53 -1.84 -19.84 30.64
CA ASP A 53 -0.39 -19.81 30.44
C ASP A 53 0.01 -20.59 29.17
N THR A 54 -0.58 -21.75 28.94
CA THR A 54 -0.33 -22.56 27.73
C THR A 54 -0.82 -21.86 26.46
N LYS A 55 -2.02 -21.28 26.52
CA LYS A 55 -2.59 -20.55 25.38
C LYS A 55 -1.74 -19.34 25.01
N LEU A 56 -1.21 -18.64 26.01
CA LEU A 56 -0.34 -17.49 25.80
C LEU A 56 0.99 -17.90 25.16
N SER A 57 1.64 -18.96 25.66
CA SER A 57 2.89 -19.49 25.08
C SER A 57 2.71 -19.91 23.62
N ASN A 58 1.67 -20.69 23.32
CA ASN A 58 1.38 -21.13 21.95
C ASN A 58 1.12 -19.95 21.02
N LEU A 59 0.43 -18.90 21.51
CA LEU A 59 0.18 -17.71 20.72
C LEU A 59 1.48 -16.96 20.42
N PHE A 60 2.35 -16.77 21.40
CA PHE A 60 3.66 -16.13 21.20
C PHE A 60 4.54 -16.90 20.21
N ASP A 61 4.59 -18.23 20.31
CA ASP A 61 5.38 -19.06 19.38
C ASP A 61 4.85 -18.95 17.95
N SER A 62 3.52 -19.00 17.77
CA SER A 62 2.91 -18.83 16.45
C SER A 62 3.19 -17.45 15.85
N LEU A 63 3.19 -16.39 16.67
CA LEU A 63 3.53 -15.03 16.25
C LEU A 63 5.01 -14.92 15.87
N ARG A 64 5.90 -15.55 16.64
CA ARG A 64 7.34 -15.57 16.35
C ARG A 64 7.63 -16.29 15.04
N GLN A 65 7.00 -17.44 14.80
CA GLN A 65 7.15 -18.20 13.56
C GLN A 65 6.65 -17.40 12.34
N LYS A 66 5.46 -16.80 12.45
CA LYS A 66 4.90 -15.95 11.37
C LYS A 66 5.79 -14.74 11.09
N LYS A 67 6.30 -14.07 12.13
CA LYS A 67 7.22 -12.94 11.98
C LYS A 67 8.53 -13.35 11.32
N ALA A 68 9.08 -14.50 11.66
CA ALA A 68 10.30 -15.01 11.03
C ALA A 68 10.09 -15.32 9.54
N MET A 69 8.95 -15.91 9.17
CA MET A 69 8.60 -16.16 7.78
C MET A 69 8.47 -14.85 6.98
N VAL A 70 7.77 -13.84 7.51
CA VAL A 70 7.66 -12.53 6.86
C VAL A 70 9.03 -11.85 6.76
N SER A 71 9.83 -11.89 7.81
CA SER A 71 11.19 -11.33 7.79
C SER A 71 12.09 -12.00 6.76
N SER A 72 11.94 -13.31 6.51
CA SER A 72 12.70 -14.01 5.47
C SER A 72 12.32 -13.59 4.04
N MET A 73 11.16 -12.97 3.86
CA MET A 73 10.67 -12.45 2.58
C MET A 73 11.00 -10.97 2.37
N ALA A 74 11.54 -10.28 3.39
CA ALA A 74 11.81 -8.84 3.34
C ALA A 74 12.86 -8.48 2.27
N ASP A 75 13.89 -9.31 2.11
CA ASP A 75 14.94 -9.11 1.11
C ASP A 75 14.38 -9.27 -0.32
N PHE A 76 13.50 -10.25 -0.53
CA PHE A 76 12.79 -10.44 -1.80
C PHE A 76 11.87 -9.26 -2.13
N GLU A 77 11.17 -8.71 -1.14
CA GLU A 77 10.31 -7.54 -1.33
C GLU A 77 11.12 -6.33 -1.81
N GLN A 78 12.29 -6.07 -1.22
CA GLN A 78 13.17 -5.00 -1.67
C GLN A 78 13.65 -5.21 -3.11
N GLU A 79 14.07 -6.43 -3.45
CA GLU A 79 14.48 -6.76 -4.82
C GLU A 79 13.32 -6.59 -5.82
N PHE A 80 12.13 -7.04 -5.46
CA PHE A 80 10.93 -6.90 -6.29
C PHE A 80 10.56 -5.44 -6.52
N LEU A 81 10.65 -4.58 -5.50
CA LEU A 81 10.42 -3.15 -5.62
C LEU A 81 11.45 -2.48 -6.53
N LEU A 82 12.73 -2.82 -6.39
CA LEU A 82 13.80 -2.33 -7.26
C LEU A 82 13.60 -2.74 -8.72
N VAL A 83 13.20 -3.99 -8.97
CA VAL A 83 12.93 -4.48 -10.32
C VAL A 83 11.71 -3.75 -10.93
N GLN A 84 10.64 -3.53 -10.16
CA GLN A 84 9.50 -2.75 -10.64
C GLN A 84 9.86 -1.32 -10.98
N GLU A 85 10.68 -0.66 -10.16
CA GLU A 85 11.13 0.71 -10.42
C GLU A 85 11.94 0.78 -11.73
N LYS A 86 12.91 -0.12 -11.90
CA LYS A 86 13.69 -0.25 -13.14
C LYS A 86 12.79 -0.48 -14.35
N ALA A 87 11.83 -1.40 -14.25
CA ALA A 87 10.89 -1.68 -15.33
C ALA A 87 10.01 -0.46 -15.68
N LYS A 88 9.60 0.32 -14.68
CA LYS A 88 8.82 1.55 -14.89
C LYS A 88 9.64 2.63 -15.59
N LEU A 89 10.91 2.80 -15.21
CA LEU A 89 11.82 3.73 -15.88
C LEU A 89 12.05 3.34 -17.34
N ILE A 90 12.34 2.05 -17.60
CA ILE A 90 12.55 1.54 -18.97
C ILE A 90 11.30 1.73 -19.83
N LYS A 91 10.11 1.42 -19.31
CA LYS A 91 8.85 1.66 -20.03
C LYS A 91 8.61 3.14 -20.31
N GLY A 92 8.96 4.02 -19.36
CA GLY A 92 8.89 5.47 -19.55
C GLY A 92 9.78 5.94 -20.70
N ILE A 93 11.03 5.47 -20.75
CA ILE A 93 11.98 5.80 -21.81
C ILE A 93 11.50 5.24 -23.15
N LEU A 94 11.14 3.96 -23.24
CA LEU A 94 10.68 3.35 -24.49
C LEU A 94 9.39 3.99 -25.04
N ALA A 95 8.45 4.38 -24.17
CA ALA A 95 7.23 5.07 -24.59
C ALA A 95 7.49 6.51 -25.07
N GLU A 96 8.58 7.13 -24.59
CA GLU A 96 9.00 8.47 -24.99
C GLU A 96 9.81 8.44 -26.30
N GLU A 97 10.62 7.40 -26.54
CA GLU A 97 11.44 7.26 -27.76
C GLU A 97 10.66 6.88 -29.03
N GLN A 98 9.47 6.31 -28.92
CA GLN A 98 8.63 5.99 -30.08
C GLN A 98 7.97 7.23 -30.71
N ARG A 99 7.97 8.39 -30.04
CA ARG A 99 7.30 9.61 -30.53
C ARG A 99 8.17 10.43 -31.51
N PRO A 100 9.45 10.74 -31.23
CA PRO A 100 10.25 11.62 -32.08
C PRO A 100 10.36 11.13 -33.53
N SER A 101 10.63 9.84 -33.74
CA SER A 101 10.85 9.28 -35.07
C SER A 101 9.59 9.33 -35.96
N VAL A 102 8.41 9.10 -35.38
CA VAL A 102 7.13 9.20 -36.10
C VAL A 102 6.81 10.66 -36.43
N ILE A 103 7.06 11.57 -35.49
CA ILE A 103 6.85 13.00 -35.66
C ILE A 103 7.78 13.57 -36.75
N VAL A 104 9.08 13.22 -36.72
CA VAL A 104 10.05 13.67 -37.72
C VAL A 104 9.66 13.19 -39.12
N ASN A 105 9.23 11.92 -39.26
CA ASN A 105 8.76 11.41 -40.55
C ASN A 105 7.50 12.13 -41.05
N GLN A 106 6.53 12.39 -40.17
CA GLN A 106 5.30 13.11 -40.54
C GLN A 106 5.59 14.56 -40.96
N VAL A 107 6.46 15.25 -40.24
CA VAL A 107 6.87 16.63 -40.56
C VAL A 107 7.68 16.66 -41.87
N SER A 108 8.54 15.66 -42.10
CA SER A 108 9.35 15.57 -43.33
C SER A 108 8.51 15.38 -44.59
N GLN A 109 7.35 14.74 -44.51
CA GLN A 109 6.42 14.58 -45.64
C GLN A 109 5.65 15.85 -46.00
N LEU A 110 5.65 16.86 -45.13
CA LEU A 110 4.89 18.11 -45.30
C LEU A 110 5.78 19.26 -45.78
N ILE A 111 7.07 19.03 -46.00
CA ILE A 111 8.04 20.06 -46.40
C ILE A 111 7.82 20.43 -47.88
N PRO A 112 7.52 21.70 -48.19
CA PRO A 112 7.51 22.21 -49.56
C PRO A 112 8.92 22.21 -50.17
N LEU A 113 9.04 22.07 -51.49
CA LEU A 113 10.32 22.01 -52.21
C LEU A 113 11.22 23.25 -51.99
N ASP A 114 10.65 24.37 -51.57
CA ASP A 114 11.31 25.65 -51.36
C ASP A 114 11.69 25.93 -49.88
N VAL A 115 11.51 24.94 -49.00
CA VAL A 115 11.77 25.04 -47.56
C VAL A 115 12.83 24.02 -47.13
N THR A 116 13.80 24.47 -46.34
CA THR A 116 14.85 23.64 -45.72
C THR A 116 14.87 23.81 -44.21
N PHE A 117 15.14 22.74 -43.47
CA PHE A 117 15.25 22.80 -42.01
C PHE A 117 16.72 22.81 -41.58
N ASN A 118 17.03 23.69 -40.63
CA ASN A 118 18.35 23.81 -40.03
C ASN A 118 18.42 23.08 -38.68
N ALA A 119 17.37 23.15 -37.88
CA ALA A 119 17.27 22.40 -36.63
C ALA A 119 15.82 22.09 -36.26
N ILE A 120 15.62 20.87 -35.73
CA ILE A 120 14.35 20.40 -35.16
C ILE A 120 14.63 20.01 -33.71
N GLN A 121 13.92 20.65 -32.77
CA GLN A 121 13.99 20.37 -31.35
C GLN A 121 12.65 19.79 -30.90
N ILE A 122 12.69 18.58 -30.34
CA ILE A 122 11.51 17.86 -29.85
C ILE A 122 11.66 17.74 -28.34
N GLU A 123 10.83 18.47 -27.60
CA GLU A 123 10.70 18.36 -26.16
C GLU A 123 9.41 17.61 -25.80
N LYS A 124 9.22 17.25 -24.52
CA LYS A 124 8.09 16.43 -24.05
C LYS A 124 6.71 16.94 -24.48
N SER A 125 6.55 18.26 -24.59
CA SER A 125 5.29 18.91 -24.95
C SER A 125 5.38 19.83 -26.15
N ASN A 126 6.58 20.16 -26.62
CA ASN A 126 6.78 21.21 -27.61
C ASN A 126 7.68 20.72 -28.75
N LEU A 127 7.34 21.14 -29.97
CA LEU A 127 8.14 20.97 -31.17
C LEU A 127 8.58 22.36 -31.63
N ARG A 128 9.88 22.57 -31.80
CA ARG A 128 10.45 23.80 -32.34
C ARG A 128 11.24 23.47 -33.61
N ILE A 129 10.86 24.09 -34.71
CA ILE A 129 11.49 23.90 -36.02
C ILE A 129 12.07 25.23 -36.45
N SER A 130 13.33 25.22 -36.86
CA SER A 130 14.00 26.37 -37.48
C SER A 130 14.48 25.99 -38.86
N GLY A 131 14.31 26.90 -39.81
CA GLY A 131 14.60 26.65 -41.21
C GLY A 131 14.71 27.90 -42.06
N ASN A 132 15.03 27.70 -43.32
CA ASN A 132 15.10 28.72 -44.34
C ASN A 132 14.13 28.40 -45.49
N SER A 133 13.37 29.41 -45.93
CA SER A 133 12.45 29.31 -47.06
C SER A 133 12.85 30.29 -48.17
N LEU A 134 12.75 29.85 -49.42
CA LEU A 134 12.96 30.72 -50.59
C LEU A 134 11.73 31.60 -50.90
N SER A 135 10.55 31.27 -50.36
CA SER A 135 9.32 32.03 -50.56
C SER A 135 8.46 32.16 -49.29
N GLU A 136 7.66 33.22 -49.20
CA GLU A 136 6.65 33.36 -48.12
C GLU A 136 5.52 32.35 -48.27
N GLN A 137 5.22 31.94 -49.51
CA GLN A 137 4.21 30.94 -49.84
C GLN A 137 4.58 29.57 -49.27
N GLY A 138 5.87 29.19 -49.32
CA GLY A 138 6.39 27.96 -48.72
C GLY A 138 6.19 27.92 -47.21
N ILE A 139 6.40 29.05 -46.51
CA ILE A 139 6.17 29.16 -45.05
C ILE A 139 4.68 29.00 -44.73
N SER A 140 3.80 29.65 -45.50
CA SER A 140 2.34 29.56 -45.32
C SER A 140 1.80 28.14 -45.58
N LEU A 141 2.32 27.47 -46.61
CA LEU A 141 1.95 26.09 -46.95
C LEU A 141 2.41 25.12 -45.85
N LEU A 142 3.65 25.26 -45.37
CA LEU A 142 4.17 24.49 -44.24
C LEU A 142 3.33 24.71 -42.97
N LEU A 143 3.03 25.96 -42.63
CA LEU A 143 2.23 26.32 -41.45
C LEU A 143 0.83 25.70 -41.53
N THR A 144 0.21 25.72 -42.70
CA THR A 144 -1.11 25.11 -42.94
C THR A 144 -1.04 23.58 -42.90
N GLY A 145 0.02 22.99 -43.44
CA GLY A 145 0.29 21.55 -43.38
C GLY A 145 0.39 21.05 -41.94
N ILE A 146 1.16 21.75 -41.10
CA ILE A 146 1.30 21.44 -39.67
C ILE A 146 -0.03 21.67 -38.93
N LYS A 147 -0.78 22.73 -39.25
CA LYS A 147 -2.12 23.00 -38.66
C LYS A 147 -3.17 21.92 -38.96
N ARG A 148 -3.05 21.20 -40.08
CA ARG A 148 -3.99 20.13 -40.45
C ARG A 148 -3.70 18.81 -39.76
N GLN A 149 -2.54 18.65 -39.13
CA GLN A 149 -2.19 17.43 -38.42
C GLN A 149 -2.89 17.37 -37.05
N PRO A 150 -3.58 16.26 -36.71
CA PRO A 150 -4.34 16.14 -35.47
C PRO A 150 -3.46 16.10 -34.20
N ASN A 151 -2.16 15.88 -34.38
CA ASN A 151 -1.17 15.66 -33.32
C ASN A 151 -0.64 16.97 -32.70
N PHE A 152 -0.88 18.11 -33.34
CA PHE A 152 -0.37 19.42 -32.93
C PHE A 152 -1.50 20.38 -32.52
N SER A 153 -1.23 21.17 -31.49
CA SER A 153 -2.07 22.26 -31.01
C SER A 153 -1.21 23.51 -30.81
N GLN A 154 -1.84 24.69 -30.81
CA GLN A 154 -1.16 25.97 -30.55
C GLN A 154 0.12 26.17 -31.40
N ILE A 155 -0.05 26.20 -32.72
CA ILE A 155 1.06 26.45 -33.64
C ILE A 155 1.27 27.96 -33.77
N SER A 156 2.48 28.40 -33.44
CA SER A 156 2.90 29.80 -33.48
C SER A 156 4.09 29.95 -34.41
N LEU A 157 4.03 30.98 -35.26
CA LEU A 157 5.14 31.42 -36.07
C LEU A 157 5.95 32.41 -35.22
N GLY A 158 7.20 32.07 -34.95
CA GLY A 158 8.18 32.91 -34.29
C GLY A 158 8.84 33.88 -35.27
N THR A 159 10.09 34.23 -34.98
CA THR A 159 10.84 35.25 -35.70
C THR A 159 10.99 34.92 -37.19
N ILE A 160 10.62 35.88 -38.04
CA ILE A 160 10.91 35.90 -39.47
C ILE A 160 12.07 36.88 -39.66
N SER A 161 13.17 36.44 -40.26
CA SER A 161 14.33 37.30 -40.50
C SER A 161 15.01 36.99 -41.82
N GLN A 162 15.10 38.01 -42.68
CA GLN A 162 15.89 37.97 -43.90
C GLN A 162 17.32 38.39 -43.57
N LYS A 163 18.31 37.57 -43.95
CA LYS A 163 19.72 37.95 -43.80
C LYS A 163 20.14 38.79 -45.01
N GLU A 164 20.83 39.90 -44.77
CA GLU A 164 21.33 40.80 -45.83
C GLU A 164 22.28 40.11 -46.85
N PHE A 165 22.90 38.99 -46.47
CA PHE A 165 23.94 38.30 -47.26
C PHE A 165 23.56 36.91 -47.78
N ALA A 166 22.33 36.42 -47.57
CA ALA A 166 21.90 35.10 -48.05
C ALA A 166 20.46 35.16 -48.61
N PRO A 167 20.21 34.65 -49.82
CA PRO A 167 18.86 34.56 -50.36
C PRO A 167 18.05 33.55 -49.53
N GLY A 168 16.99 34.03 -48.87
CA GLY A 168 16.07 33.19 -48.12
C GLY A 168 15.58 33.84 -46.82
N ILE A 169 14.38 33.45 -46.41
CA ILE A 169 13.70 33.91 -45.22
C ILE A 169 13.92 32.86 -44.13
N ASN A 170 14.59 33.22 -43.05
CA ASN A 170 14.68 32.34 -41.88
C ASN A 170 13.39 32.43 -41.10
N PHE A 171 12.86 31.27 -40.71
CA PHE A 171 11.66 31.16 -39.91
C PHE A 171 11.88 30.23 -38.73
N GLU A 172 11.10 30.46 -37.69
CA GLU A 172 11.01 29.59 -36.55
C GLU A 172 9.54 29.27 -36.28
N ILE A 173 9.20 28.00 -36.14
CA ILE A 173 7.84 27.54 -35.83
C ILE A 173 7.89 26.78 -34.52
N SER A 174 7.00 27.14 -33.60
CA SER A 174 6.78 26.42 -32.35
C SER A 174 5.38 25.81 -32.35
N ALA A 175 5.25 24.56 -31.97
CA ALA A 175 3.97 23.85 -31.86
C ALA A 175 3.93 23.03 -30.57
N VAL A 176 2.75 22.88 -29.97
CA VAL A 176 2.55 22.09 -28.75
C VAL A 176 1.92 20.75 -29.12
N PHE A 177 2.42 19.64 -28.58
CA PHE A 177 1.79 18.33 -28.77
C PHE A 177 0.44 18.27 -28.06
N LYS A 178 -0.58 17.81 -28.79
CA LYS A 178 -1.90 17.60 -28.20
C LYS A 178 -1.82 16.36 -27.28
N LYS A 179 -2.26 16.53 -26.03
CA LYS A 179 -2.21 15.50 -24.98
C LYS A 179 -3.19 14.36 -25.25
#